data_AF-A0A2D9Z1J7-F1
#
_entry.id   AF-A0A2D9Z1J7-F1
#
_cell.length_a   1.000
_cell.length_b   1.000
_cell.length_c   1.000
_cell.angle_alpha   90.00
_cell.angle_beta   90.00
_cell.angle_gamma   90.00
#
_symmetry.space_group_name_H-M   'P 1'
#
loop_
_entity.id
_entity.type
_entity.pdbx_description
1 polymer ?
#
loop_
_entity_poly.entity_id
_entity_poly.type
_entity_poly.pdbx_seq_one_letter_code
_entity_poly.pdbx_strand_id
1 'polypeptide(L)'
;MSLLIKTKNSFSLKVIKKPFSYLALPVILFFWSCAGNIYEQMATENPNKLISLEDSLLQSNPSPATISSIASAHKILGQRAIEVENYEKAMNHFSNVLKLLPKDTLSIYKTLLLQGHILYNTGKKDKLWDAIELYNKAAIVFETLGEPHYHIGRSYHKISDKDFDLIIESFDRALELELSAGLRKVTNEAREDAMFREKKFKDFWK
;
A
#
# COMPACT_ATOMS: atom_id res chain seq x y z
N MET A 1 -34.15 52.77 -38.34
CA MET A 1 -33.62 53.79 -39.27
C MET A 1 -32.12 53.81 -39.12
N SER A 2 -31.45 53.34 -40.17
CA SER A 2 -30.00 53.31 -40.35
C SER A 2 -29.34 54.66 -40.05
N LEU A 3 -28.10 54.63 -39.58
CA LEU A 3 -26.96 55.13 -40.38
C LEU A 3 -25.63 54.83 -39.71
N LEU A 4 -24.78 54.19 -40.52
CA LEU A 4 -23.36 53.96 -40.35
C LEU A 4 -22.59 55.28 -40.30
N ILE A 5 -21.58 55.38 -39.44
CA ILE A 5 -20.39 56.20 -39.74
C ILE A 5 -19.15 55.37 -39.40
N LYS A 6 -18.34 55.18 -40.44
CA LYS A 6 -17.05 54.49 -40.47
C LYS A 6 -15.96 55.56 -40.46
N THR A 7 -15.01 55.48 -39.54
CA THR A 7 -13.73 56.19 -39.65
C THR A 7 -12.58 55.24 -39.32
N LYS A 8 -11.74 54.97 -40.32
CA LYS A 8 -10.41 54.38 -40.16
C LYS A 8 -9.51 55.45 -39.55
N ASN A 9 -8.66 55.08 -38.59
CA ASN A 9 -7.35 55.71 -38.47
C ASN A 9 -6.32 54.71 -37.95
N SER A 10 -5.26 54.59 -38.73
CA SER A 10 -4.06 53.80 -38.51
C SER A 10 -3.17 54.46 -37.46
N PHE A 11 -2.69 53.70 -36.48
CA PHE A 11 -1.53 54.10 -35.69
C PHE A 11 -0.62 52.89 -35.46
N SER A 12 0.50 52.89 -36.20
CA SER A 12 1.61 51.96 -36.04
C SER A 12 2.33 52.22 -34.72
N LEU A 13 2.48 51.20 -33.87
CA LEU A 13 3.43 51.23 -32.76
C LEU A 13 4.61 50.32 -33.09
N LYS A 14 5.75 50.97 -33.34
CA LYS A 14 7.08 50.37 -33.50
C LYS A 14 7.45 49.61 -32.23
N VAL A 15 7.54 48.28 -32.31
CA VAL A 15 8.05 47.44 -31.21
C VAL A 15 9.58 47.54 -31.20
N ILE A 16 10.12 48.25 -30.21
CA ILE A 16 11.55 48.29 -29.92
C ILE A 16 11.89 47.08 -29.05
N LYS A 17 12.51 46.05 -29.64
CA LYS A 17 13.04 44.89 -28.90
C LYS A 17 14.38 45.28 -28.25
N LYS A 18 14.45 45.28 -26.91
CA LYS A 18 15.73 45.20 -26.18
C LYS A 18 16.01 43.74 -25.84
N PRO A 19 17.26 43.24 -25.97
CA PRO A 19 17.60 41.88 -25.60
C PRO A 19 17.68 41.78 -24.07
N PHE A 20 16.65 41.19 -23.46
CA PHE A 20 16.65 40.87 -22.04
C PHE A 20 17.54 39.64 -21.83
N SER A 21 18.59 39.80 -21.04
CA SER A 21 19.61 38.79 -20.76
C SER A 21 19.06 37.66 -19.89
N TYR A 22 18.58 36.58 -20.52
CA TYR A 22 18.03 35.37 -19.87
C TYR A 22 19.11 34.36 -19.45
N LEU A 23 20.08 34.75 -18.62
CA LEU A 23 21.11 33.79 -18.19
C LEU A 23 21.42 33.73 -16.68
N ALA A 24 20.59 34.35 -15.83
CA ALA A 24 20.85 34.38 -14.39
C ALA A 24 19.68 33.92 -13.50
N LEU A 25 18.61 33.35 -14.06
CA LEU A 25 17.44 32.90 -13.28
C LEU A 25 17.27 31.37 -13.08
N PRO A 26 17.85 30.44 -13.87
CA PRO A 26 17.53 29.02 -13.66
C PRO A 26 18.39 28.33 -12.58
N VAL A 27 19.45 28.97 -12.07
CA VAL A 27 20.36 28.33 -11.10
C VAL A 27 19.82 28.40 -9.66
N ILE A 28 18.97 29.37 -9.32
CA ILE A 28 18.44 29.53 -7.95
C ILE A 28 17.29 28.54 -7.65
N LEU A 29 16.60 28.03 -8.66
CA LEU A 29 15.51 27.05 -8.48
C LEU A 29 16.00 25.61 -8.26
N PHE A 30 17.28 25.32 -8.50
CA PHE A 30 17.87 23.98 -8.27
C PHE A 30 18.40 23.77 -6.84
N PHE A 31 18.50 24.82 -6.02
CA PHE A 31 19.02 24.73 -4.64
C PHE A 31 17.94 24.80 -3.55
N TRP A 32 16.66 24.98 -3.90
CA TRP A 32 15.57 25.03 -2.93
C TRP A 32 14.87 23.70 -2.65
N SER A 33 15.33 22.60 -3.27
CA SER A 33 14.77 21.26 -3.08
C SER A 33 15.62 20.34 -2.19
N CYS A 34 16.74 20.81 -1.63
CA CYS A 34 17.62 20.03 -0.74
C CYS A 34 17.56 20.43 0.74
N ALA A 35 16.47 21.05 1.19
CA ALA A 35 16.12 21.06 2.61
C ALA A 35 15.18 19.88 2.91
N GLY A 36 15.60 18.67 2.53
CA GLY A 36 14.91 17.45 2.93
C GLY A 36 14.82 17.42 4.45
N ASN A 37 13.64 17.14 5.00
CA ASN A 37 13.48 17.04 6.44
C ASN A 37 14.47 15.99 6.97
N ILE A 38 15.37 16.38 7.89
CA ILE A 38 16.41 15.48 8.43
C ILE A 38 15.79 14.18 8.96
N TYR A 39 14.57 14.23 9.49
CA TYR A 39 13.86 13.05 9.96
C TYR A 39 13.34 12.16 8.83
N GLU A 40 13.02 12.72 7.67
CA GLU A 40 12.61 11.94 6.49
C GLU A 40 13.78 11.11 5.96
N GLN A 41 14.97 11.73 5.87
CA GLN A 41 16.21 11.01 5.55
C GLN A 41 16.54 9.96 6.62
N MET A 42 16.39 10.30 7.90
CA MET A 42 16.63 9.35 8.99
C MET A 42 15.66 8.16 8.95
N ALA A 43 14.40 8.38 8.57
CA ALA A 43 13.41 7.31 8.46
C ALA A 43 13.81 6.25 7.42
N THR A 44 14.41 6.66 6.31
CA THR A 44 14.82 5.74 5.24
C THR A 44 16.17 5.07 5.55
N GLU A 45 17.16 5.84 5.99
CA GLU A 45 18.53 5.34 6.23
C GLU A 45 18.64 4.54 7.54
N ASN A 46 18.08 5.07 8.63
CA ASN A 46 18.16 4.46 9.96
C ASN A 46 16.85 4.63 10.75
N PRO A 47 15.79 3.90 10.36
CA PRO A 47 14.49 4.02 11.01
C PRO A 47 14.53 3.70 12.50
N ASN A 48 15.37 2.76 12.94
CA ASN A 48 15.51 2.43 14.37
C ASN A 48 16.02 3.63 15.18
N LYS A 49 16.98 4.39 14.64
CA LYS A 49 17.48 5.61 15.28
C LYS A 49 16.36 6.66 15.39
N LEU A 50 15.54 6.83 14.35
CA LEU A 50 14.42 7.76 14.42
C LEU A 50 13.40 7.35 15.50
N ILE A 51 13.03 6.06 15.55
CA ILE A 51 12.13 5.55 16.58
C ILE A 51 12.71 5.71 17.99
N SER A 52 14.03 5.59 18.17
CA SER A 52 14.65 5.85 19.48
C SER A 52 14.52 7.30 19.98
N LEU A 53 14.20 8.24 19.07
CA LEU A 53 13.96 9.64 19.37
C LEU A 53 12.45 9.99 19.42
N GLU A 54 11.57 9.04 19.11
CA GLU A 54 10.13 9.27 18.90
C GLU A 54 9.49 9.99 20.08
N ASP A 55 9.63 9.48 21.30
CA ASP A 55 9.01 10.08 22.49
C ASP A 55 9.43 11.54 22.70
N SER A 56 10.72 11.83 22.51
CA SER A 56 11.25 13.20 22.61
C SER A 56 10.69 14.11 21.52
N LEU A 57 10.54 13.61 20.30
CA LEU A 57 10.02 14.38 19.16
C LEU A 57 8.52 14.64 19.30
N LEU A 58 7.77 13.68 19.83
CA LEU A 58 6.33 13.81 20.05
C LEU A 58 6.00 14.76 21.20
N GLN A 59 6.88 14.89 22.21
CA GLN A 59 6.73 15.86 23.30
C GLN A 59 7.05 17.30 22.88
N SER A 60 7.89 17.49 21.84
CA SER A 60 8.37 18.80 21.42
C SER A 60 7.49 19.51 20.38
N ASN A 61 6.16 19.38 20.47
CA ASN A 61 5.18 19.92 19.52
C ASN A 61 5.53 19.59 18.05
N PRO A 62 5.41 18.31 17.65
CA PRO A 62 5.93 17.83 16.38
C PRO A 62 5.23 18.48 15.18
N SER A 63 6.02 18.83 14.16
CA SER A 63 5.45 19.24 12.88
C SER A 63 4.74 18.06 12.19
N PRO A 64 3.75 18.30 11.31
CA PRO A 64 3.16 17.22 10.51
C PRO A 64 4.18 16.41 9.71
N ALA A 65 5.26 17.05 9.25
CA ALA A 65 6.35 16.39 8.55
C ALA A 65 7.17 15.45 9.47
N THR A 66 7.36 15.84 10.73
CA THR A 66 7.99 14.98 11.76
C THR A 66 7.11 13.76 12.04
N ILE A 67 5.80 13.94 12.23
CA ILE A 67 4.84 12.84 12.42
C ILE A 67 4.87 11.87 11.23
N SER A 68 4.86 12.42 10.00
CA SER A 68 4.94 11.62 8.77
C SER A 68 6.27 10.85 8.66
N SER A 69 7.38 11.44 9.11
CA SER A 69 8.70 10.78 9.13
C SER A 69 8.74 9.62 10.13
N ILE A 70 8.20 9.82 11.35
CA ILE A 70 8.09 8.77 12.37
C ILE A 70 7.20 7.63 11.86
N ALA A 71 6.03 7.96 11.30
CA ALA A 71 5.13 6.99 10.70
C ALA A 71 5.81 6.19 9.57
N SER A 72 6.60 6.85 8.71
CA SER A 72 7.37 6.20 7.65
C SER A 72 8.41 5.22 8.21
N ALA A 73 9.12 5.59 9.28
CA ALA A 73 10.06 4.68 9.94
C ALA A 73 9.35 3.44 10.51
N HIS A 74 8.19 3.60 11.16
CA HIS A 74 7.38 2.47 11.59
C HIS A 74 6.94 1.58 10.42
N LYS A 75 6.48 2.14 9.30
CA LYS A 75 6.09 1.36 8.12
C LYS A 75 7.26 0.53 7.58
N ILE A 76 8.46 1.12 7.50
CA ILE A 76 9.67 0.40 7.05
C ILE A 76 10.01 -0.75 8.00
N LEU A 77 9.99 -0.51 9.31
CA LEU A 77 10.29 -1.56 10.30
C LEU A 77 9.20 -2.63 10.35
N GLY A 78 7.94 -2.24 10.18
CA GLY A 78 6.80 -3.15 10.06
C GLY A 78 6.92 -4.05 8.83
N GLN A 79 7.31 -3.49 7.69
CA GLN A 79 7.55 -4.25 6.46
C GLN A 79 8.73 -5.23 6.62
N ARG A 80 9.85 -4.80 7.22
CA ARG A 80 10.98 -5.69 7.55
C ARG A 80 10.56 -6.82 8.50
N ALA A 81 9.66 -6.55 9.44
CA ALA A 81 9.13 -7.56 10.34
C ALA A 81 8.22 -8.57 9.61
N ILE A 82 7.44 -8.13 8.61
CA ILE A 82 6.67 -9.02 7.71
C ILE A 82 7.62 -9.95 6.93
N GLU A 83 8.71 -9.42 6.38
CA GLU A 83 9.68 -10.19 5.57
C GLU A 83 10.32 -11.35 6.34
N VAL A 84 10.41 -11.24 7.68
CA VAL A 84 10.91 -12.31 8.56
C VAL A 84 9.78 -13.02 9.32
N GLU A 85 8.53 -12.87 8.86
CA GLU A 85 7.31 -13.46 9.41
C GLU A 85 7.06 -13.17 10.91
N ASN A 86 7.63 -12.09 11.44
CA ASN A 86 7.37 -11.65 12.80
C ASN A 86 6.13 -10.74 12.85
N TYR A 87 4.96 -11.36 12.72
CA TYR A 87 3.68 -10.67 12.59
C TYR A 87 3.32 -9.84 13.83
N GLU A 88 3.68 -10.28 15.04
CA GLU A 88 3.46 -9.52 16.27
C GLU A 88 4.26 -8.21 16.27
N LYS A 89 5.55 -8.27 15.90
CA LYS A 89 6.38 -7.07 15.81
C LYS A 89 5.89 -6.14 14.69
N ALA A 90 5.50 -6.69 13.55
CA ALA A 90 4.92 -5.91 12.46
C ALA A 90 3.64 -5.19 12.92
N MET A 91 2.75 -5.90 13.62
CA MET A 91 1.50 -5.35 14.14
C MET A 91 1.74 -4.22 15.14
N ASN A 92 2.75 -4.34 16.01
CA ASN A 92 3.15 -3.24 16.90
C ASN A 92 3.58 -2.00 16.10
N HIS A 93 4.39 -2.16 15.05
CA HIS A 93 4.81 -1.01 14.24
C HIS A 93 3.63 -0.35 13.52
N PHE A 94 2.76 -1.11 12.85
CA PHE A 94 1.58 -0.55 12.17
C PHE A 94 0.56 0.05 13.15
N SER A 95 0.43 -0.51 14.36
CA SER A 95 -0.39 0.08 15.43
C SER A 95 0.10 1.49 15.80
N ASN A 96 1.42 1.68 15.94
CA ASN A 96 1.99 3.01 16.21
C ASN A 96 1.76 3.98 15.03
N VAL A 97 1.81 3.51 13.78
CA VAL A 97 1.41 4.35 12.64
C VAL A 97 -0.04 4.80 12.79
N LEU A 98 -0.97 3.91 13.14
CA LEU A 98 -2.39 4.25 13.26
C LEU A 98 -2.71 5.14 14.47
N LYS A 99 -1.88 5.13 15.52
CA LYS A 99 -1.98 6.13 16.60
C LYS A 99 -1.65 7.55 16.11
N LEU A 100 -0.66 7.66 15.22
CA LEU A 100 -0.21 8.94 14.65
C LEU A 100 -1.09 9.40 13.48
N LEU A 101 -1.48 8.46 12.61
CA LEU A 101 -2.22 8.67 11.37
C LEU A 101 -3.37 7.65 11.28
N PRO A 102 -4.50 7.88 11.97
CA PRO A 102 -5.59 6.90 12.08
C PRO A 102 -6.27 6.52 10.76
N LYS A 103 -6.10 7.35 9.72
CA LYS A 103 -6.70 7.15 8.38
C LYS A 103 -5.69 6.65 7.35
N ASP A 104 -4.51 6.19 7.77
CA ASP A 104 -3.50 5.67 6.86
C ASP A 104 -3.94 4.33 6.26
N THR A 105 -4.49 4.37 5.05
CA THR A 105 -5.10 3.22 4.37
C THR A 105 -4.14 2.03 4.25
N LEU A 106 -2.86 2.28 3.95
CA LEU A 106 -1.84 1.22 3.88
C LEU A 106 -1.68 0.49 5.22
N SER A 107 -1.60 1.24 6.32
CA SER A 107 -1.43 0.65 7.66
C SER A 107 -2.70 -0.07 8.14
N ILE A 108 -3.89 0.44 7.78
CA ILE A 108 -5.15 -0.27 8.03
C ILE A 108 -5.14 -1.62 7.31
N TYR A 109 -4.83 -1.62 6.01
CA TYR A 109 -4.73 -2.82 5.19
C TYR A 109 -3.73 -3.83 5.74
N LYS A 110 -2.49 -3.40 6.04
CA LYS A 110 -1.45 -4.29 6.57
C LYS A 110 -1.81 -4.83 7.95
N THR A 111 -2.45 -4.04 8.81
CA THR A 111 -2.93 -4.51 10.11
C THR A 111 -3.98 -5.63 9.96
N LEU A 112 -4.93 -5.48 9.04
CA LEU A 112 -5.95 -6.51 8.77
C LEU A 112 -5.31 -7.81 8.26
N LEU A 113 -4.38 -7.72 7.31
CA LEU A 113 -3.64 -8.90 6.82
C LEU A 113 -2.88 -9.59 7.96
N LEU A 114 -2.15 -8.84 8.79
CA LEU A 114 -1.36 -9.35 9.90
C LEU A 114 -2.22 -10.07 10.94
N GLN A 115 -3.36 -9.47 11.33
CA GLN A 115 -4.31 -10.12 12.22
C GLN A 115 -4.82 -11.44 11.62
N GLY A 116 -5.13 -11.43 10.32
CA GLY A 116 -5.49 -12.62 9.58
C GLY A 116 -4.39 -13.68 9.62
N HIS A 117 -3.12 -13.32 9.38
CA HIS A 117 -1.98 -14.24 9.42
C HIS A 117 -1.77 -14.85 10.82
N ILE A 118 -1.91 -14.06 11.88
CA ILE A 118 -1.82 -14.54 13.26
C ILE A 118 -2.90 -15.60 13.53
N LEU A 119 -4.15 -15.32 13.14
CA LEU A 119 -5.26 -16.26 13.30
C LEU A 119 -5.09 -17.51 12.42
N TYR A 120 -4.67 -17.34 11.17
CA TYR A 120 -4.37 -18.42 10.24
C TYR A 120 -3.30 -19.39 10.78
N ASN A 121 -2.26 -18.84 11.42
CA ASN A 121 -1.16 -19.60 11.99
C ASN A 121 -1.59 -20.48 13.17
N THR A 122 -2.66 -20.13 13.88
CA THR A 122 -3.21 -21.01 14.94
C THR A 122 -3.69 -22.36 14.41
N GLY A 123 -4.13 -22.40 13.13
CA GLY A 123 -4.67 -23.59 12.47
C GLY A 123 -6.00 -24.10 13.03
N LYS A 124 -6.61 -23.42 14.01
CA LYS A 124 -7.92 -23.79 14.54
C LYS A 124 -9.01 -23.34 13.57
N LYS A 125 -10.00 -24.21 13.33
CA LYS A 125 -11.05 -23.97 12.31
C LYS A 125 -11.83 -22.68 12.56
N ASP A 126 -12.24 -22.41 13.79
CA ASP A 126 -12.89 -21.15 14.18
C ASP A 126 -12.02 -19.93 13.85
N LYS A 127 -10.72 -20.02 14.13
CA LYS A 127 -9.77 -18.93 13.83
C LYS A 127 -9.47 -18.76 12.36
N LEU A 128 -9.60 -19.81 11.56
CA LEU A 128 -9.49 -19.71 10.10
C LEU A 128 -10.69 -18.96 9.50
N TRP A 129 -11.89 -19.12 10.06
CA TRP A 129 -13.05 -18.30 9.68
C TRP A 129 -12.85 -16.83 10.07
N ASP A 130 -12.39 -16.56 11.30
CA ASP A 130 -12.04 -15.21 11.73
C ASP A 130 -10.96 -14.58 10.81
N ALA A 131 -9.97 -15.37 10.36
CA ALA A 131 -8.95 -14.92 9.41
C ALA A 131 -9.54 -14.56 8.04
N ILE A 132 -10.46 -15.37 7.50
CA ILE A 132 -11.17 -15.08 6.24
C ILE A 132 -11.93 -13.76 6.33
N GLU A 133 -12.58 -13.47 7.46
CA GLU A 133 -13.28 -12.19 7.67
C GLU A 133 -12.30 -11.00 7.60
N LEU A 134 -11.14 -11.11 8.25
CA LEU A 134 -10.11 -10.07 8.23
C LEU A 134 -9.51 -9.87 6.84
N TYR A 135 -9.27 -10.95 6.09
CA TYR A 135 -8.82 -10.85 4.70
C TYR A 135 -9.87 -10.22 3.80
N ASN A 136 -11.16 -10.52 3.98
CA ASN A 136 -12.24 -9.84 3.26
C ASN A 136 -12.27 -8.34 3.58
N LYS A 137 -12.12 -7.96 4.86
CA LYS A 137 -11.98 -6.55 5.26
C LYS A 137 -10.78 -5.89 4.57
N ALA A 138 -9.64 -6.59 4.45
CA ALA A 138 -8.48 -6.08 3.73
C ALA A 138 -8.75 -5.91 2.22
N ALA A 139 -9.49 -6.82 1.60
CA ALA A 139 -9.91 -6.72 0.20
C ALA A 139 -10.81 -5.50 -0.05
N ILE A 140 -11.67 -5.13 0.91
CA ILE A 140 -12.48 -3.91 0.82
C ILE A 140 -11.62 -2.64 0.90
N VAL A 141 -10.53 -2.66 1.68
CA VAL A 141 -9.63 -1.50 1.80
C VAL A 141 -8.85 -1.25 0.50
N PHE A 142 -8.42 -2.31 -0.19
CA PHE A 142 -7.79 -2.23 -1.50
C PHE A 142 -8.36 -3.28 -2.46
N GLU A 143 -9.41 -2.91 -3.18
CA GLU A 143 -10.17 -3.82 -4.06
C GLU A 143 -9.36 -4.32 -5.28
N THR A 144 -8.27 -3.63 -5.63
CA THR A 144 -7.42 -4.01 -6.77
C THR A 144 -6.38 -5.07 -6.41
N LEU A 145 -6.12 -5.33 -5.12
CA LEU A 145 -5.07 -6.24 -4.68
C LEU A 145 -5.61 -7.66 -4.51
N GLY A 146 -4.95 -8.63 -5.15
CA GLY A 146 -5.30 -10.05 -5.05
C GLY A 146 -4.75 -10.77 -3.82
N GLU A 147 -3.80 -10.17 -3.08
CA GLU A 147 -3.16 -10.78 -1.90
C GLU A 147 -4.18 -11.28 -0.85
N PRO A 148 -5.23 -10.53 -0.49
CA PRO A 148 -6.24 -11.01 0.46
C PRO A 148 -6.99 -12.24 -0.06
N HIS A 149 -7.37 -12.29 -1.34
CA HIS A 149 -8.07 -13.41 -1.94
C HIS A 149 -7.21 -14.69 -1.97
N TYR A 150 -5.90 -14.55 -2.19
CA TYR A 150 -4.97 -15.68 -2.05
C TYR A 150 -5.00 -16.25 -0.62
N HIS A 151 -4.97 -15.39 0.40
CA HIS A 151 -5.03 -15.83 1.79
C HIS A 151 -6.40 -16.40 2.19
N ILE A 152 -7.49 -15.93 1.59
CA ILE A 152 -8.83 -16.54 1.74
C ILE A 152 -8.82 -17.97 1.19
N GLY A 153 -8.32 -18.18 -0.03
CA GLY A 153 -8.23 -19.52 -0.64
C GLY A 153 -7.37 -20.47 0.20
N ARG A 154 -6.23 -20.00 0.72
CA ARG A 154 -5.40 -20.76 1.67
C ARG A 154 -6.13 -21.11 2.96
N SER A 155 -7.01 -20.24 3.44
CA SER A 155 -7.77 -20.46 4.67
C SER A 155 -8.85 -21.50 4.45
N TYR A 156 -9.61 -21.41 3.34
CA TYR A 156 -10.55 -22.47 2.94
C TYR A 156 -9.87 -23.83 2.81
N HIS A 157 -8.73 -23.88 2.12
CA HIS A 157 -7.95 -25.11 1.95
C HIS A 157 -7.49 -25.71 3.28
N LYS A 158 -7.15 -24.87 4.26
CA LYS A 158 -6.76 -25.31 5.61
C LYS A 158 -7.96 -25.73 6.48
N ILE A 159 -9.15 -25.18 6.25
CA ILE A 159 -10.39 -25.56 6.94
C ILE A 159 -10.87 -26.93 6.46
N SER A 160 -10.89 -27.13 5.14
CA SER A 160 -11.43 -28.31 4.48
C SER A 160 -10.61 -28.60 3.23
N ASP A 161 -10.31 -29.88 3.05
CA ASP A 161 -9.54 -30.36 1.92
C ASP A 161 -10.44 -30.75 0.73
N LYS A 162 -11.76 -30.53 0.86
CA LYS A 162 -12.82 -30.92 -0.10
C LYS A 162 -13.70 -29.77 -0.58
N ASP A 163 -13.57 -28.59 0.00
CA ASP A 163 -14.35 -27.40 -0.40
C ASP A 163 -13.72 -26.79 -1.67
N PHE A 164 -13.53 -27.61 -2.70
CA PHE A 164 -12.74 -27.28 -3.89
C PHE A 164 -13.24 -26.03 -4.60
N ASP A 165 -14.56 -25.85 -4.71
CA ASP A 165 -15.17 -24.69 -5.35
C ASP A 165 -14.71 -23.38 -4.67
N LEU A 166 -14.84 -23.29 -3.33
CA LEU A 166 -14.44 -22.10 -2.57
C LEU A 166 -12.93 -21.83 -2.66
N ILE A 167 -12.11 -22.89 -2.64
CA ILE A 167 -10.66 -22.79 -2.73
C ILE A 167 -10.24 -22.26 -4.10
N ILE A 168 -10.76 -22.88 -5.17
CA ILE A 168 -10.42 -22.54 -6.56
C ILE A 168 -10.93 -21.14 -6.90
N GLU A 169 -12.19 -20.82 -6.56
CA GLU A 169 -12.78 -19.50 -6.80
C GLU A 169 -11.97 -18.38 -6.12
N SER A 170 -11.52 -18.61 -4.89
CA SER A 170 -10.69 -17.64 -4.16
C SER A 170 -9.35 -17.39 -4.86
N PHE A 171 -8.71 -18.45 -5.38
CA PHE A 171 -7.46 -18.30 -6.12
C PHE A 171 -7.66 -17.68 -7.51
N ASP A 172 -8.74 -18.04 -8.21
CA ASP A 172 -9.14 -17.40 -9.47
C ASP A 172 -9.33 -15.89 -9.26
N ARG A 173 -10.08 -15.51 -8.22
CA ARG A 173 -10.29 -14.11 -7.89
C ARG A 173 -8.98 -13.38 -7.57
N ALA A 174 -8.06 -14.02 -6.87
CA ALA A 174 -6.74 -13.45 -6.62
C ALA A 174 -5.95 -13.20 -7.93
N LEU A 175 -6.04 -14.12 -8.90
CA LEU A 175 -5.33 -14.05 -10.18
C LEU A 175 -5.91 -13.01 -11.14
N GLU A 176 -7.21 -12.68 -11.03
CA GLU A 176 -7.86 -11.58 -11.74
C GLU A 176 -7.36 -10.20 -11.29
N LEU A 177 -6.78 -10.11 -10.09
CA LEU A 177 -6.37 -8.88 -9.44
C LEU A 177 -4.84 -8.67 -9.48
N GLU A 178 -4.38 -7.54 -8.92
CA GLU A 178 -2.96 -7.22 -8.85
C GLU A 178 -2.24 -8.10 -7.83
N LEU A 179 -1.15 -8.74 -8.28
CA LEU A 179 -0.31 -9.61 -7.47
C LEU A 179 1.15 -9.34 -7.85
N SER A 180 2.06 -9.45 -6.87
CA SER A 180 3.49 -9.52 -7.17
C SER A 180 3.79 -10.77 -8.02
N ALA A 181 4.86 -10.76 -8.81
CA ALA A 181 5.20 -11.89 -9.67
C ALA A 181 5.37 -13.20 -8.87
N GLY A 182 5.99 -13.12 -7.69
CA GLY A 182 6.13 -14.26 -6.77
C GLY A 182 4.79 -14.75 -6.25
N LEU A 183 3.92 -13.84 -5.80
CA LEU A 183 2.61 -14.21 -5.27
C LEU A 183 1.70 -14.80 -6.36
N ARG A 184 1.72 -14.22 -7.57
CA ARG A 184 1.00 -14.76 -8.73
C ARG A 184 1.41 -16.19 -9.05
N LYS A 185 2.72 -16.47 -9.03
CA LYS A 185 3.24 -17.82 -9.27
C LYS A 185 2.70 -18.82 -8.23
N VAL A 186 2.84 -18.52 -6.94
CA VAL A 186 2.36 -19.45 -5.88
C VAL A 186 0.84 -19.58 -5.86
N THR A 187 0.09 -18.53 -6.25
CA THR A 187 -1.37 -18.61 -6.41
C THR A 187 -1.76 -19.55 -7.54
N ASN A 188 -1.10 -19.46 -8.70
CA ASN A 188 -1.33 -20.40 -9.81
C ASN A 188 -1.04 -21.84 -9.40
N GLU A 189 0.10 -22.09 -8.75
CA GLU A 189 0.49 -23.42 -8.27
C GLU A 189 -0.54 -23.99 -7.28
N ALA A 190 -0.99 -23.17 -6.31
CA ALA A 190 -2.00 -23.58 -5.34
C ALA A 190 -3.36 -23.87 -5.98
N ARG A 191 -3.76 -23.08 -6.99
CA ARG A 191 -4.96 -23.30 -7.78
C ARG A 191 -4.90 -24.60 -8.57
N GLU A 192 -3.79 -24.85 -9.27
CA GLU A 192 -3.59 -26.07 -10.05
C GLU A 192 -3.61 -27.32 -9.16
N ASP A 193 -2.99 -27.27 -7.98
CA ASP A 193 -3.07 -28.35 -6.99
C ASP A 193 -4.52 -28.60 -6.55
N ALA A 194 -5.28 -27.55 -6.24
CA ALA A 194 -6.69 -27.67 -5.86
C ALA A 194 -7.54 -28.33 -6.96
N MET A 195 -7.39 -27.91 -8.22
CA MET A 195 -8.08 -28.50 -9.38
C MET A 195 -7.67 -29.96 -9.62
N PHE A 196 -6.39 -30.27 -9.46
CA PHE A 196 -5.90 -31.65 -9.62
C PHE A 196 -6.47 -32.57 -8.54
N ARG A 197 -6.51 -32.11 -7.28
CA ARG A 197 -7.09 -32.86 -6.16
C ARG A 197 -8.59 -33.05 -6.33
N GLU A 198 -9.30 -32.02 -6.79
CA GLU A 198 -10.72 -32.09 -7.12
C GLU A 198 -10.99 -33.18 -8.17
N LYS A 199 -10.22 -33.18 -9.27
CA LYS A 199 -10.32 -34.19 -10.33
C LYS A 199 -10.10 -35.60 -9.78
N LYS A 200 -9.03 -35.81 -9.00
CA LYS A 200 -8.76 -37.11 -8.37
C LYS A 200 -9.88 -37.56 -7.45
N PHE A 201 -10.44 -36.64 -6.66
CA PHE A 201 -11.56 -36.94 -5.79
C PHE A 201 -12.79 -37.38 -6.61
N LYS A 202 -13.15 -36.64 -7.66
CA LYS A 202 -14.24 -37.00 -8.57
C LYS A 202 -14.02 -38.35 -9.26
N ASP A 203 -12.79 -38.63 -9.71
CA ASP A 203 -12.44 -39.87 -10.38
C ASP A 203 -12.47 -41.09 -9.45
N PHE A 204 -12.17 -40.91 -8.15
CA PHE A 204 -12.24 -41.98 -7.15
C PHE A 204 -13.69 -42.42 -6.86
N TRP A 205 -14.65 -41.49 -6.94
CA TRP A 205 -16.06 -41.74 -6.64
C TRP A 205 -16.93 -41.98 -7.89
N LYS A 206 -16.32 -42.17 -9.06
CA LYS A 206 -16.99 -42.68 -10.27
C LYS A 206 -17.10 -44.20 -10.22
#